data_AF-A0A6T6N0F4-F1
#
_entry.id   AF-A0A6T6N0F4-F1
#
_cell.length_a   1.000
_cell.length_b   1.000
_cell.length_c   1.000
_cell.angle_alpha   90.00
_cell.angle_beta   90.00
_cell.angle_gamma   90.00
#
_symmetry.space_group_name_H-M   'P 1'
#
loop_
_entity.id
_entity.type
_entity.pdbx_description
1 polymer ?
#
loop_
_entity_poly.entity_id
_entity_poly.type
_entity_poly.pdbx_seq_one_letter_code
_entity_poly.pdbx_strand_id
1 'polypeptide(L)'
;GKYTGLADSYISVVKAVEHAGMAVRRKVSINWVESSALESVSQDEEPAKLKEMQAAREAAWKTLMESDGMIVPGGFGDRGVEGKMLAAKYARENLIPFLGICLGMQLAAVEAARNLLKIPEANSEEFDPNGKESVIIYMPEVDREHLGGTMRLGARKTVLRESDCMAAWLYGKSDIWERHRHRYEVNPDYVERLEKCGVHFVGTDENMVRMEILERKDHPFFFATQFHPEYLTRPGKPSPPFLGLVMAAAKLPLDQNTIQSSLERISKENPWLGIENKKDRWSI
;
A
#
# COMPACT_ATOMS: atom_id res chain seq x y z
N GLY A 1 -11.66 -0.05 -2.81
CA GLY A 1 -11.12 -0.44 -4.13
C GLY A 1 -12.02 0.08 -5.25
N LYS A 2 -11.62 -0.11 -6.52
CA LYS A 2 -12.37 0.35 -7.71
C LYS A 2 -13.48 -0.60 -8.18
N TYR A 3 -13.41 -1.87 -7.81
CA TYR A 3 -14.33 -2.93 -8.28
C TYR A 3 -14.79 -3.79 -7.11
N THR A 4 -15.72 -3.29 -6.29
CA THR A 4 -16.21 -4.04 -5.11
C THR A 4 -17.18 -5.16 -5.47
N GLY A 5 -17.87 -5.07 -6.60
CA GLY A 5 -18.78 -6.11 -7.09
C GLY A 5 -18.10 -7.33 -7.73
N LEU A 6 -16.79 -7.25 -8.04
CA LEU A 6 -16.03 -8.36 -8.63
C LEU A 6 -14.85 -8.70 -7.71
N ALA A 7 -15.15 -9.41 -6.62
CA ALA A 7 -14.17 -9.77 -5.58
C ALA A 7 -12.90 -10.46 -6.13
N ASP A 8 -13.05 -11.21 -7.22
CA ASP A 8 -11.94 -11.88 -7.91
C ASP A 8 -10.85 -10.93 -8.40
N SER A 9 -11.18 -9.66 -8.65
CA SER A 9 -10.21 -8.62 -9.02
C SER A 9 -9.12 -8.41 -7.97
N TYR A 10 -9.38 -8.83 -6.72
CA TYR A 10 -8.50 -8.65 -5.57
C TYR A 10 -8.16 -9.99 -4.90
N ILE A 11 -8.29 -11.12 -5.60
CA ILE A 11 -8.10 -12.44 -4.98
C ILE A 11 -6.72 -12.62 -4.34
N SER A 12 -5.65 -12.09 -4.94
CA SER A 12 -4.31 -12.12 -4.33
C SER A 12 -4.27 -11.37 -3.00
N VAL A 13 -4.89 -10.19 -2.93
CA VAL A 13 -5.01 -9.39 -1.70
C VAL A 13 -5.84 -10.12 -0.65
N VAL A 14 -6.98 -10.70 -1.04
CA VAL A 14 -7.83 -11.50 -0.14
C VAL A 14 -7.03 -12.64 0.48
N LYS A 15 -6.27 -13.39 -0.33
CA LYS A 15 -5.43 -14.50 0.17
C LYS A 15 -4.29 -14.02 1.06
N ALA A 16 -3.69 -12.86 0.76
CA ALA A 16 -2.67 -12.29 1.63
C ALA A 16 -3.22 -11.93 3.02
N VAL A 17 -4.42 -11.34 3.07
CA VAL A 17 -5.13 -11.04 4.32
C VAL A 17 -5.52 -12.32 5.08
N GLU A 18 -6.04 -13.34 4.39
CA GLU A 18 -6.37 -14.63 5.01
C GLU A 18 -5.14 -15.30 5.63
N HIS A 19 -4.02 -15.36 4.91
CA HIS A 19 -2.78 -15.94 5.44
C HIS A 19 -2.26 -15.17 6.67
N ALA A 20 -2.32 -13.84 6.65
CA ALA A 20 -1.97 -13.02 7.80
C ALA A 20 -2.93 -13.25 8.99
N GLY A 21 -4.24 -13.35 8.73
CA GLY A 21 -5.26 -13.69 9.73
C GLY A 21 -5.00 -15.04 10.40
N MET A 22 -4.68 -16.08 9.60
CA MET A 22 -4.29 -17.39 10.10
C MET A 22 -3.06 -17.31 11.00
N ALA A 23 -2.03 -16.59 10.55
CA ALA A 23 -0.78 -16.42 11.29
C ALA A 23 -0.99 -15.71 12.63
N VAL A 24 -1.90 -14.74 12.70
CA VAL A 24 -2.25 -13.98 13.92
C VAL A 24 -3.34 -14.68 14.76
N ARG A 25 -3.88 -15.81 14.27
CA ARG A 25 -5.00 -16.55 14.90
C ARG A 25 -6.23 -15.64 15.10
N ARG A 26 -6.61 -14.94 14.03
CA ARG A 26 -7.78 -14.06 13.97
C ARG A 26 -8.59 -14.37 12.72
N LYS A 27 -9.92 -14.39 12.85
CA LYS A 27 -10.82 -14.42 11.71
C LYS A 27 -10.95 -12.99 11.18
N VAL A 28 -10.43 -12.74 9.99
CA VAL A 28 -10.53 -11.42 9.35
C VAL A 28 -11.84 -11.34 8.58
N SER A 29 -12.58 -10.24 8.77
CA SER A 29 -13.74 -9.88 7.95
C SER A 29 -13.32 -8.81 6.95
N ILE A 30 -13.55 -9.04 5.66
CA ILE A 30 -13.21 -8.08 4.61
C ILE A 30 -14.46 -7.27 4.26
N ASN A 31 -14.41 -5.98 4.56
CA ASN A 31 -15.45 -5.03 4.20
C ASN A 31 -15.04 -4.32 2.90
N TRP A 32 -15.90 -4.39 1.87
CA TRP A 32 -15.62 -3.80 0.57
C TRP A 32 -16.17 -2.38 0.49
N VAL A 33 -15.29 -1.41 0.27
CA VAL A 33 -15.66 -0.01 0.08
C VAL A 33 -15.29 0.42 -1.33
N GLU A 34 -16.28 0.92 -2.09
CA GLU A 34 -16.05 1.45 -3.42
C GLU A 34 -15.46 2.86 -3.31
N SER A 35 -14.31 3.08 -3.94
CA SER A 35 -13.59 4.34 -3.76
C SER A 35 -14.34 5.54 -4.34
N SER A 36 -15.05 5.39 -5.46
CA SER A 36 -15.91 6.43 -6.04
C SER A 36 -17.03 6.86 -5.08
N ALA A 37 -17.56 5.96 -4.26
CA ALA A 37 -18.58 6.29 -3.26
C ALA A 37 -18.02 7.16 -2.12
N LEU A 38 -16.69 7.21 -1.91
CA LEU A 38 -16.07 8.08 -0.90
C LEU A 38 -15.88 9.53 -1.37
N GLU A 39 -16.14 9.84 -2.64
CA GLU A 39 -15.94 11.16 -3.25
C GLU A 39 -17.14 12.09 -3.02
N SER A 40 -16.90 13.40 -3.12
CA SER A 40 -17.99 14.38 -3.04
C SER A 40 -18.94 14.23 -4.21
N VAL A 41 -20.25 14.30 -3.95
CA VAL A 41 -21.28 14.20 -4.98
C VAL A 41 -21.53 15.58 -5.60
N SER A 42 -21.56 15.67 -6.93
CA SER A 42 -21.92 16.90 -7.63
C SER A 42 -23.39 17.25 -7.40
N GLN A 43 -23.69 18.53 -7.16
CA GLN A 43 -25.04 19.04 -6.97
C GLN A 43 -25.83 19.16 -8.28
N ASP A 44 -25.15 19.06 -9.43
CA ASP A 44 -25.76 19.18 -10.76
C ASP A 44 -26.40 17.87 -11.25
N GLU A 45 -26.36 16.81 -10.43
CA GLU A 45 -26.93 15.51 -10.74
C GLU A 45 -28.46 15.51 -10.56
N GLU A 46 -29.15 14.69 -11.36
CA GLU A 46 -30.60 14.51 -11.26
C GLU A 46 -31.04 14.15 -9.82
N PRO A 47 -32.12 14.73 -9.27
CA PRO A 47 -32.46 14.61 -7.85
C PRO A 47 -32.53 13.18 -7.29
N ALA A 48 -33.03 12.23 -8.10
CA ALA A 48 -33.10 10.82 -7.72
C ALA A 48 -31.71 10.17 -7.62
N LYS A 49 -30.83 10.45 -8.59
CA LYS A 49 -29.45 9.94 -8.65
C LYS A 49 -28.60 10.58 -7.56
N LEU A 50 -28.78 11.88 -7.30
CA LEU A 50 -28.14 12.59 -6.20
C LEU A 50 -28.42 11.92 -4.85
N LYS A 51 -29.70 11.60 -4.57
CA LYS A 51 -30.10 10.91 -3.34
C LYS A 51 -29.48 9.51 -3.22
N GLU A 52 -29.42 8.77 -4.32
CA GLU A 52 -28.78 7.45 -4.36
C GLU A 52 -27.27 7.54 -4.07
N MET A 53 -26.58 8.47 -4.73
CA MET A 53 -25.14 8.68 -4.54
C MET A 53 -24.82 9.15 -3.11
N GLN A 54 -25.66 9.99 -2.51
CA GLN A 54 -25.52 10.41 -1.11
C GLN A 54 -25.67 9.24 -0.15
N ALA A 55 -26.70 8.39 -0.33
CA ALA A 55 -26.90 7.20 0.49
C ALA A 55 -25.73 6.21 0.34
N ALA A 56 -25.24 6.01 -0.89
CA ALA A 56 -24.07 5.17 -1.17
C ALA A 56 -22.81 5.71 -0.47
N ARG A 57 -22.62 7.04 -0.50
CA ARG A 57 -21.52 7.72 0.19
C ARG A 57 -21.59 7.53 1.69
N GLU A 58 -22.73 7.75 2.32
CA GLU A 58 -22.92 7.56 3.75
C GLU A 58 -22.63 6.12 4.18
N ALA A 59 -23.13 5.13 3.42
CA ALA A 59 -22.88 3.72 3.68
C ALA A 59 -21.39 3.35 3.52
N ALA A 60 -20.72 3.88 2.49
CA ALA A 60 -19.30 3.67 2.24
C ALA A 60 -18.43 4.24 3.37
N TRP A 61 -18.70 5.49 3.80
CA TRP A 61 -18.00 6.11 4.92
C TRP A 61 -18.26 5.39 6.24
N LYS A 62 -19.51 5.00 6.53
CA LYS A 62 -19.83 4.22 7.73
C LYS A 62 -19.01 2.94 7.79
N THR A 63 -19.00 2.17 6.70
CA THR A 63 -18.24 0.92 6.60
C THR A 63 -16.74 1.13 6.80
N LEU A 64 -16.19 2.21 6.22
CA LEU A 64 -14.79 2.58 6.35
C LEU A 64 -14.43 2.97 7.79
N MET A 65 -15.26 3.77 8.46
CA MET A 65 -15.05 4.22 9.84
C MET A 65 -15.19 3.10 10.88
N GLU A 66 -16.02 2.09 10.61
CA GLU A 66 -16.21 0.93 11.48
C GLU A 66 -15.08 -0.13 11.33
N SER A 67 -14.17 0.03 10.37
CA SER A 67 -13.12 -0.95 10.09
C SER A 67 -11.85 -0.72 10.93
N ASP A 68 -11.28 -1.78 11.49
CA ASP A 68 -10.06 -1.72 12.34
C ASP A 68 -8.75 -1.57 11.55
N GLY A 69 -8.81 -1.59 10.21
CA GLY A 69 -7.66 -1.44 9.33
C GLY A 69 -8.08 -1.25 7.88
N MET A 70 -7.23 -0.58 7.09
CA MET A 70 -7.53 -0.16 5.73
C MET A 70 -6.47 -0.65 4.74
N ILE A 71 -6.92 -1.11 3.58
CA ILE A 71 -6.05 -1.46 2.45
C ILE A 71 -6.48 -0.63 1.25
N VAL A 72 -5.55 0.15 0.71
CA VAL A 72 -5.71 0.80 -0.61
C VAL A 72 -4.86 0.01 -1.61
N PRO A 73 -5.48 -0.88 -2.41
CA PRO A 73 -4.75 -1.70 -3.36
C PRO A 73 -4.30 -0.90 -4.58
N GLY A 74 -3.48 -1.53 -5.42
CA GLY A 74 -3.11 -0.99 -6.73
C GLY A 74 -4.33 -0.72 -7.63
N GLY A 75 -4.12 0.07 -8.67
CA GLY A 75 -5.14 0.38 -9.66
C GLY A 75 -4.55 1.18 -10.81
N PHE A 76 -5.37 1.44 -11.82
CA PHE A 76 -5.02 2.24 -12.99
C PHE A 76 -6.15 3.20 -13.34
N GLY A 77 -5.79 4.38 -13.82
CA GLY A 77 -6.71 5.44 -14.22
C GLY A 77 -7.29 6.23 -13.05
N ASP A 78 -7.94 7.34 -13.42
CA ASP A 78 -8.45 8.41 -12.57
C ASP A 78 -9.61 8.03 -11.62
N ARG A 79 -10.45 7.08 -12.02
CA ARG A 79 -11.68 6.78 -11.28
C ARG A 79 -11.41 6.30 -9.85
N GLY A 80 -12.00 7.00 -8.88
CA GLY A 80 -11.91 6.65 -7.46
C GLY A 80 -10.59 7.06 -6.81
N VAL A 81 -9.75 7.85 -7.50
CA VAL A 81 -8.45 8.31 -6.97
C VAL A 81 -8.65 9.23 -5.77
N GLU A 82 -9.55 10.21 -5.86
CA GLU A 82 -9.83 11.13 -4.76
C GLU A 82 -10.39 10.38 -3.56
N GLY A 83 -11.30 9.42 -3.77
CA GLY A 83 -11.84 8.61 -2.68
C GLY A 83 -10.78 7.77 -1.95
N LYS A 84 -9.77 7.25 -2.68
CA LYS A 84 -8.63 6.54 -2.07
C LYS A 84 -7.73 7.48 -1.26
N MET A 85 -7.48 8.70 -1.76
CA MET A 85 -6.73 9.71 -0.99
C MET A 85 -7.48 10.12 0.27
N LEU A 86 -8.81 10.27 0.21
CA LEU A 86 -9.65 10.51 1.39
C LEU A 86 -9.56 9.37 2.41
N ALA A 87 -9.52 8.12 1.97
CA ALA A 87 -9.30 6.97 2.85
C ALA A 87 -7.91 7.00 3.52
N ALA A 88 -6.85 7.29 2.75
CA ALA A 88 -5.49 7.42 3.29
C ALA A 88 -5.38 8.56 4.31
N LYS A 89 -5.99 9.72 4.01
CA LYS A 89 -6.10 10.85 4.93
C LYS A 89 -6.82 10.46 6.22
N TYR A 90 -8.00 9.84 6.09
CA TYR A 90 -8.77 9.42 7.26
C TYR A 90 -7.98 8.45 8.13
N ALA A 91 -7.32 7.47 7.53
CA ALA A 91 -6.47 6.54 8.26
C ALA A 91 -5.36 7.26 9.03
N ARG A 92 -4.62 8.16 8.35
CA ARG A 92 -3.54 8.97 8.95
C ARG A 92 -4.04 9.81 10.12
N GLU A 93 -5.17 10.49 9.98
CA GLU A 93 -5.70 11.43 10.98
C GLU A 93 -6.34 10.74 12.18
N ASN A 94 -6.88 9.53 11.99
CA ASN A 94 -7.59 8.78 13.03
C ASN A 94 -6.79 7.59 13.58
N LEU A 95 -5.51 7.49 13.22
CA LEU A 95 -4.61 6.42 13.67
C LEU A 95 -5.12 5.00 13.33
N ILE A 96 -5.80 4.85 12.19
CA ILE A 96 -6.32 3.56 11.74
C ILE A 96 -5.23 2.85 10.91
N PRO A 97 -4.82 1.62 11.27
CA PRO A 97 -3.83 0.85 10.52
C PRO A 97 -4.06 0.88 9.00
N PHE A 98 -3.04 1.29 8.24
CA PHE A 98 -3.13 1.52 6.80
C PHE A 98 -2.06 0.76 6.02
N LEU A 99 -2.48 0.07 4.96
CA LEU A 99 -1.61 -0.54 3.96
C LEU A 99 -1.91 0.03 2.56
N GLY A 100 -0.98 0.82 2.02
CA GLY A 100 -1.02 1.28 0.62
C GLY A 100 -0.20 0.37 -0.28
N ILE A 101 -0.77 -0.10 -1.40
CA ILE A 101 -0.07 -1.00 -2.34
C ILE A 101 -0.01 -0.35 -3.72
N CYS A 102 1.18 -0.25 -4.30
CA CYS A 102 1.44 0.34 -5.61
C CYS A 102 0.83 1.75 -5.68
N LEU A 103 -0.26 1.94 -6.43
CA LEU A 103 -1.02 3.20 -6.45
C LEU A 103 -1.41 3.69 -5.04
N GLY A 104 -1.68 2.81 -4.08
CA GLY A 104 -1.97 3.21 -2.70
C GLY A 104 -0.83 3.97 -2.01
N MET A 105 0.43 3.63 -2.29
CA MET A 105 1.59 4.38 -1.80
C MET A 105 1.69 5.75 -2.47
N GLN A 106 1.50 5.78 -3.79
CA GLN A 106 1.55 7.02 -4.56
C GLN A 106 0.52 8.03 -4.04
N LEU A 107 -0.72 7.57 -3.81
CA LEU A 107 -1.80 8.41 -3.29
C LEU A 107 -1.57 8.85 -1.84
N ALA A 108 -0.90 8.04 -1.01
CA ALA A 108 -0.51 8.45 0.34
C ALA A 108 0.55 9.58 0.31
N ALA A 109 1.49 9.54 -0.63
CA ALA A 109 2.47 10.63 -0.82
C ALA A 109 1.81 11.92 -1.32
N VAL A 110 0.89 11.83 -2.30
CA VAL A 110 0.10 12.97 -2.78
C VAL A 110 -0.76 13.55 -1.65
N GLU A 111 -1.43 12.72 -0.86
CA GLU A 111 -2.22 13.14 0.30
C GLU A 111 -1.39 13.93 1.30
N ALA A 112 -0.18 13.45 1.63
CA ALA A 112 0.74 14.12 2.53
C ALA A 112 1.19 15.48 1.98
N ALA A 113 1.50 15.57 0.68
CA ALA A 113 1.83 16.85 0.04
C ALA A 113 0.66 17.84 0.11
N ARG A 114 -0.57 17.40 -0.21
CA ARG A 114 -1.77 18.25 -0.15
C ARG A 114 -2.05 18.76 1.27
N ASN A 115 -2.02 17.86 2.26
CA ASN A 115 -2.56 18.17 3.58
C ASN A 115 -1.49 18.59 4.60
N LEU A 116 -0.27 18.04 4.53
CA LEU A 116 0.80 18.33 5.48
C LEU A 116 1.74 19.42 4.96
N LEU A 117 2.10 19.38 3.67
CA LEU A 117 2.90 20.44 3.03
C LEU A 117 2.07 21.64 2.56
N LYS A 118 0.73 21.54 2.62
CA LYS A 118 -0.23 22.59 2.22
C LYS A 118 -0.12 22.97 0.74
N ILE A 119 0.06 21.98 -0.12
CA ILE A 119 0.14 22.13 -1.58
C ILE A 119 -1.12 21.51 -2.19
N PRO A 120 -2.29 22.17 -2.15
CA PRO A 120 -3.57 21.57 -2.54
C PRO A 120 -3.60 21.05 -3.99
N GLU A 121 -2.79 21.64 -4.87
CA GLU A 121 -2.63 21.27 -6.28
C GLU A 121 -1.67 20.09 -6.52
N ALA A 122 -1.01 19.57 -5.47
CA ALA A 122 -0.12 18.43 -5.59
C ALA A 122 -0.83 17.21 -6.21
N ASN A 123 -0.23 16.58 -7.22
CA ASN A 123 -0.87 15.47 -7.94
C ASN A 123 0.15 14.49 -8.54
N SER A 124 -0.36 13.50 -9.27
CA SER A 124 0.39 12.58 -10.12
C SER A 124 0.31 13.01 -11.58
N GLU A 125 1.40 12.88 -12.33
CA GLU A 125 1.41 13.02 -13.78
C GLU A 125 0.44 12.05 -14.48
N GLU A 126 0.07 10.93 -13.85
CA GLU A 126 -0.95 10.02 -14.38
C GLU A 126 -2.33 10.70 -14.50
N PHE A 127 -2.66 11.59 -13.56
CA PHE A 127 -4.00 12.19 -13.44
C PHE A 127 -4.03 13.68 -13.81
N ASP A 128 -2.90 14.37 -13.67
CA ASP A 128 -2.72 15.76 -14.09
C ASP A 128 -1.37 15.93 -14.83
N PRO A 129 -1.30 15.56 -16.12
CA PRO A 129 -0.04 15.57 -16.90
C PRO A 129 0.56 16.97 -17.10
N ASN A 130 -0.25 18.03 -16.91
CA ASN A 130 0.19 19.43 -17.07
C ASN A 130 0.31 20.15 -15.72
N GLY A 131 0.14 19.43 -14.61
CA GLY A 131 0.23 19.94 -13.26
C GLY A 131 1.64 20.45 -12.95
N LYS A 132 1.73 21.53 -12.17
CA LYS A 132 3.02 22.10 -11.76
C LYS A 132 3.62 21.41 -10.54
N GLU A 133 2.79 20.79 -9.71
CA GLU A 133 3.19 20.15 -8.45
C GLU A 133 3.05 18.61 -8.56
N SER A 134 3.87 18.01 -9.42
CA SER A 134 3.88 16.56 -9.65
C SER A 134 4.69 15.83 -8.57
N VAL A 135 3.99 15.33 -7.55
CA VAL A 135 4.57 14.49 -6.48
C VAL A 135 4.93 13.10 -7.00
N ILE A 136 4.17 12.63 -7.98
CA ILE A 136 4.35 11.33 -8.63
C ILE A 136 4.60 11.59 -10.12
N ILE A 137 5.71 11.09 -10.65
CA ILE A 137 6.18 11.35 -12.01
C ILE A 137 6.38 10.07 -12.79
N TYR A 138 6.25 10.15 -14.11
CA TYR A 138 6.53 9.04 -15.02
C TYR A 138 8.04 8.80 -15.08
N MET A 139 8.49 7.68 -14.51
CA MET A 139 9.92 7.33 -14.44
C MET A 139 10.11 5.86 -14.86
N PRO A 140 9.92 5.55 -16.15
CA PRO A 140 10.04 4.18 -16.65
C PRO A 140 11.47 3.64 -16.52
N GLU A 141 11.61 2.32 -16.57
CA GLU A 141 12.92 1.70 -16.75
C GLU A 141 13.34 1.86 -18.22
N VAL A 142 14.60 2.21 -18.46
CA VAL A 142 15.18 2.24 -19.81
C VAL A 142 15.90 0.92 -20.00
N ASP A 143 15.39 0.10 -20.92
CA ASP A 143 16.02 -1.14 -21.32
C ASP A 143 16.77 -0.93 -22.64
N ARG A 144 18.00 -1.46 -22.75
CA ARG A 144 18.80 -1.41 -23.98
C ARG A 144 18.26 -2.35 -25.06
N GLU A 145 17.50 -3.39 -24.67
CA GLU A 145 16.91 -4.35 -25.60
C GLU A 145 15.52 -3.93 -26.09
N HIS A 146 14.73 -3.26 -25.25
CA HIS A 146 13.41 -2.74 -25.60
C HIS A 146 13.47 -1.22 -25.79
N LEU A 147 13.58 -0.77 -27.05
CA LEU A 147 13.57 0.66 -27.40
C LEU A 147 12.27 1.33 -26.93
N GLY A 148 12.33 2.11 -25.84
CA GLY A 148 11.21 2.84 -25.25
C GLY A 148 11.22 2.80 -23.71
N GLY A 149 10.36 3.59 -23.06
CA GLY A 149 10.17 3.52 -21.61
C GLY A 149 9.38 2.27 -21.23
N THR A 150 10.02 1.31 -20.56
CA THR A 150 9.37 0.05 -20.14
C THR A 150 8.77 0.18 -18.75
N MET A 151 7.76 -0.64 -18.47
CA MET A 151 7.14 -0.73 -17.14
C MET A 151 8.12 -1.43 -16.19
N ARG A 152 8.29 -0.90 -14.97
CA ARG A 152 9.03 -1.60 -13.91
C ARG A 152 8.23 -2.85 -13.53
N LEU A 153 8.78 -4.01 -13.88
CA LEU A 153 8.07 -5.29 -13.85
C LEU A 153 8.95 -6.42 -13.29
N GLY A 154 8.33 -7.30 -12.50
CA GLY A 154 8.96 -8.53 -12.03
C GLY A 154 9.66 -8.34 -10.68
N ALA A 155 10.53 -9.30 -10.33
CA ALA A 155 11.27 -9.25 -9.08
C ALA A 155 12.34 -8.16 -9.15
N ARG A 156 12.32 -7.25 -8.16
CA ARG A 156 13.35 -6.22 -7.97
C ARG A 156 13.80 -6.24 -6.51
N LYS A 157 15.05 -5.81 -6.31
CA LYS A 157 15.62 -5.64 -4.99
C LYS A 157 15.21 -4.28 -4.44
N THR A 158 14.75 -4.27 -3.19
CA THR A 158 14.56 -3.06 -2.38
C THR A 158 15.51 -3.14 -1.20
N VAL A 159 16.25 -2.06 -0.96
CA VAL A 159 17.23 -1.90 0.12
C VAL A 159 16.58 -1.07 1.22
N LEU A 160 16.55 -1.59 2.44
CA LEU A 160 16.09 -0.84 3.61
C LEU A 160 17.21 0.07 4.12
N ARG A 161 16.92 1.37 4.25
CA ARG A 161 17.90 2.40 4.65
C ARG A 161 18.24 2.36 6.14
N GLU A 162 17.31 1.90 6.96
CA GLU A 162 17.40 1.87 8.42
C GLU A 162 17.05 0.46 8.94
N SER A 163 17.77 -0.02 9.96
CA SER A 163 17.42 -1.26 10.67
C SER A 163 16.31 -1.08 11.72
N ASP A 164 16.13 0.16 12.17
CA ASP A 164 15.16 0.56 13.19
C ASP A 164 13.89 1.12 12.53
N CYS A 165 13.27 0.27 11.70
CA CYS A 165 12.01 0.59 11.03
C CYS A 165 11.11 -0.64 10.95
N MET A 166 9.82 -0.41 10.78
CA MET A 166 8.81 -1.47 10.81
C MET A 166 9.03 -2.47 9.67
N ALA A 167 9.40 -2.01 8.47
CA ALA A 167 9.79 -2.85 7.35
C ALA A 167 10.92 -3.81 7.73
N ALA A 168 12.00 -3.31 8.35
CA ALA A 168 13.14 -4.14 8.73
C ALA A 168 12.75 -5.20 9.77
N TRP A 169 11.90 -4.85 10.73
CA TRP A 169 11.42 -5.79 11.74
C TRP A 169 10.51 -6.87 11.12
N LEU A 170 9.57 -6.48 10.25
CA LEU A 170 8.62 -7.39 9.61
C LEU A 170 9.32 -8.35 8.63
N TYR A 171 10.30 -7.87 7.87
CA TYR A 171 11.05 -8.69 6.92
C TYR A 171 12.19 -9.49 7.56
N GLY A 172 12.72 -9.03 8.70
CA GLY A 172 13.85 -9.65 9.41
C GLY A 172 15.19 -9.57 8.66
N LYS A 173 15.31 -8.64 7.69
CA LYS A 173 16.50 -8.46 6.82
C LYS A 173 16.52 -7.07 6.19
N SER A 174 17.70 -6.63 5.74
CA SER A 174 17.90 -5.32 5.08
C SER A 174 17.62 -5.32 3.58
N ASP A 175 17.77 -6.45 2.91
CA ASP A 175 17.54 -6.61 1.47
C ASP A 175 16.29 -7.45 1.23
N ILE A 176 15.29 -6.86 0.56
CA ILE A 176 14.03 -7.52 0.25
C ILE A 176 13.87 -7.66 -1.27
N TRP A 177 13.18 -8.72 -1.68
CA TRP A 177 12.90 -9.02 -3.08
C TRP A 177 11.40 -9.14 -3.23
N GLU A 178 10.81 -8.22 -3.97
CA GLU A 178 9.37 -8.13 -4.16
C GLU A 178 9.04 -7.92 -5.63
N ARG A 179 7.77 -8.10 -6.00
CA ARG A 179 7.33 -8.01 -7.40
C ARG A 179 6.71 -6.65 -7.68
N HIS A 180 7.20 -5.99 -8.72
CA HIS A 180 6.71 -4.68 -9.17
C HIS A 180 5.89 -4.82 -10.46
N ARG A 181 4.95 -3.89 -10.65
CA ARG A 181 4.16 -3.72 -11.89
C ARG A 181 3.60 -2.31 -11.97
N HIS A 182 4.45 -1.34 -12.21
CA HIS A 182 4.07 0.08 -12.27
C HIS A 182 5.01 0.90 -13.17
N ARG A 183 4.67 2.17 -13.39
CA ARG A 183 5.40 3.08 -14.31
C ARG A 183 5.75 4.43 -13.70
N TYR A 184 5.19 4.71 -12.52
CA TYR A 184 5.24 6.02 -11.89
C TYR A 184 5.93 5.89 -10.55
N GLU A 185 6.76 6.88 -10.23
CA GLU A 185 7.58 6.91 -9.03
C GLU A 185 7.33 8.19 -8.25
N VAL A 186 7.67 8.19 -6.96
CA VAL A 186 7.75 9.44 -6.20
C VAL A 186 8.82 10.32 -6.84
N ASN A 187 8.46 11.57 -7.10
CA ASN A 187 9.38 12.58 -7.62
C ASN A 187 10.53 12.79 -6.62
N PRO A 188 11.79 12.56 -7.00
CA PRO A 188 12.95 12.80 -6.14
C PRO A 188 12.98 14.21 -5.51
N ASP A 189 12.48 15.23 -6.22
CA ASP A 189 12.44 16.61 -5.75
C ASP A 189 11.45 16.82 -4.57
N TYR A 190 10.50 15.89 -4.38
CA TYR A 190 9.56 15.91 -3.25
C TYR A 190 10.02 15.07 -2.06
N VAL A 191 11.01 14.20 -2.21
CA VAL A 191 11.41 13.24 -1.17
C VAL A 191 11.77 13.97 0.12
N GLU A 192 12.67 14.95 0.06
CA GLU A 192 13.09 15.71 1.25
C GLU A 192 11.92 16.51 1.87
N ARG A 193 11.03 17.06 1.04
CA ARG A 193 9.86 17.82 1.51
C ARG A 193 8.91 16.90 2.27
N LEU A 194 8.61 15.73 1.71
CA LEU A 194 7.76 14.72 2.34
C LEU A 194 8.39 14.20 3.63
N GLU A 195 9.70 13.97 3.65
CA GLU A 195 10.42 13.55 4.86
C GLU A 195 10.29 14.57 6.00
N LYS A 196 10.39 15.86 5.70
CA LYS A 196 10.21 16.94 6.68
C LYS A 196 8.79 17.01 7.26
N CYS A 197 7.76 16.49 6.58
CA CYS A 197 6.40 16.44 7.11
C CYS A 197 6.01 15.10 7.77
N GLY A 198 7.00 14.27 8.11
CA GLY A 198 6.81 13.03 8.87
C GLY A 198 6.49 11.80 8.03
N VAL A 199 6.67 11.88 6.70
CA VAL A 199 6.77 10.69 5.86
C VAL A 199 8.17 10.12 6.00
N HIS A 200 8.35 8.80 6.02
CA HIS A 200 9.70 8.21 6.09
C HIS A 200 9.86 7.17 5.00
N PHE A 201 10.76 7.40 4.04
CA PHE A 201 10.99 6.46 2.95
C PHE A 201 11.99 5.37 3.34
N VAL A 202 11.58 4.39 4.13
CA VAL A 202 12.52 3.43 4.75
C VAL A 202 13.12 2.42 3.76
N GLY A 203 12.58 2.27 2.55
CA GLY A 203 13.08 1.37 1.52
C GLY A 203 13.21 2.04 0.17
N THR A 204 14.31 1.77 -0.54
CA THR A 204 14.61 2.35 -1.87
C THR A 204 15.07 1.28 -2.85
N ASP A 205 15.16 1.64 -4.14
CA ASP A 205 15.94 0.85 -5.09
C ASP A 205 17.45 0.90 -4.76
N GLU A 206 18.24 0.10 -5.47
CA GLU A 206 19.69 -0.06 -5.23
C GLU A 206 20.48 1.24 -5.45
N ASN A 207 19.95 2.14 -6.28
CA ASN A 207 20.57 3.43 -6.57
C ASN A 207 20.06 4.57 -5.67
N MET A 208 19.16 4.27 -4.73
CA MET A 208 18.50 5.25 -3.84
C MET A 208 17.73 6.35 -4.59
N VAL A 209 17.30 6.10 -5.82
CA VAL A 209 16.54 7.06 -6.64
C VAL A 209 15.05 6.85 -6.45
N ARG A 210 14.60 5.58 -6.46
CA ARG A 210 13.19 5.23 -6.32
C ARG A 210 12.87 4.90 -4.89
N MET A 211 11.86 5.57 -4.35
CA MET A 211 11.35 5.27 -3.01
C MET A 211 10.31 4.15 -3.11
N GLU A 212 10.56 3.04 -2.42
CA GLU A 212 9.78 1.79 -2.57
C GLU A 212 8.92 1.48 -1.35
N ILE A 213 9.28 2.01 -0.17
CA ILE A 213 8.51 1.86 1.07
C ILE A 213 8.41 3.19 1.79
N LEU A 214 7.18 3.54 2.16
CA LEU A 214 6.79 4.71 2.93
C LEU A 214 6.22 4.28 4.28
N GLU A 215 6.73 4.87 5.36
CA GLU A 215 6.25 4.69 6.73
C GLU A 215 5.93 6.02 7.42
N ARG A 216 5.24 5.95 8.56
CA ARG A 216 5.12 7.06 9.51
C ARG A 216 5.43 6.60 10.93
N LYS A 217 6.33 7.30 11.63
CA LYS A 217 6.73 6.98 13.01
C LYS A 217 5.68 7.41 14.05
N ASP A 218 4.80 8.34 13.70
CA ASP A 218 3.74 8.88 14.58
C ASP A 218 2.40 8.10 14.50
N HIS A 219 2.39 6.94 13.84
CA HIS A 219 1.18 6.18 13.55
C HIS A 219 1.35 4.70 13.92
N PRO A 220 0.33 4.03 14.50
CA PRO A 220 0.48 2.64 14.98
C PRO A 220 0.86 1.65 13.88
N PHE A 221 0.32 1.83 12.66
CA PHE A 221 0.75 1.13 11.46
C PHE A 221 0.37 1.96 10.22
N PHE A 222 1.31 2.70 9.64
CA PHE A 222 1.11 3.34 8.34
C PHE A 222 2.22 2.85 7.44
N PHE A 223 1.92 1.83 6.63
CA PHE A 223 2.88 1.21 5.72
C PHE A 223 2.35 1.36 4.31
N ALA A 224 3.15 1.89 3.40
CA ALA A 224 2.80 1.87 1.99
C ALA A 224 4.00 1.45 1.16
N THR A 225 3.75 0.68 0.11
CA THR A 225 4.80 0.13 -0.75
C THR A 225 4.42 0.26 -2.22
N GLN A 226 5.42 0.43 -3.08
CA GLN A 226 5.29 0.42 -4.52
C GLN A 226 5.14 -1.00 -5.10
N PHE A 227 5.76 -2.00 -4.47
CA PHE A 227 5.63 -3.39 -4.91
C PHE A 227 4.27 -3.99 -4.55
N HIS A 228 4.02 -5.20 -5.05
CA HIS A 228 2.84 -6.01 -4.79
C HIS A 228 3.16 -7.13 -3.78
N PRO A 229 3.09 -6.85 -2.46
CA PRO A 229 3.44 -7.81 -1.42
C PRO A 229 2.50 -9.03 -1.38
N GLU A 230 1.33 -8.92 -2.01
CA GLU A 230 0.33 -9.98 -2.07
C GLU A 230 0.76 -11.18 -2.93
N TYR A 231 1.73 -11.03 -3.84
CA TYR A 231 2.14 -12.11 -4.74
C TYR A 231 3.08 -13.14 -4.12
N LEU A 232 3.80 -12.77 -3.05
CA LEU A 232 4.76 -13.66 -2.40
C LEU A 232 4.23 -14.32 -1.12
N THR A 233 2.97 -14.03 -0.74
CA THR A 233 2.32 -14.62 0.43
C THR A 233 2.11 -16.13 0.29
N ARG A 234 2.30 -16.88 1.39
CA ARG A 234 1.99 -18.31 1.49
C ARG A 234 1.31 -18.61 2.82
N PRO A 235 0.52 -19.70 2.94
CA PRO A 235 -0.15 -20.05 4.20
C PRO A 235 0.79 -20.17 5.42
N GLY A 236 1.99 -20.74 5.24
CA GLY A 236 2.99 -20.88 6.30
C GLY A 236 4.04 -19.75 6.34
N LYS A 237 3.92 -18.75 5.46
CA LYS A 237 4.83 -17.61 5.32
C LYS A 237 4.03 -16.42 4.80
N PRO A 238 3.22 -15.78 5.66
CA PRO A 238 2.38 -14.67 5.25
C PRO A 238 3.25 -13.50 4.78
N SER A 239 2.69 -12.69 3.88
CA SER A 239 3.37 -11.48 3.41
C SER A 239 3.60 -10.49 4.57
N PRO A 240 4.84 -9.98 4.78
CA PRO A 240 5.15 -9.16 5.95
C PRO A 240 4.31 -7.88 6.10
N PRO A 241 4.04 -7.08 5.05
CA PRO A 241 3.16 -5.90 5.18
C PRO A 241 1.72 -6.25 5.60
N PHE A 242 1.19 -7.38 5.09
CA PHE A 242 -0.15 -7.85 5.49
C PHE A 242 -0.17 -8.40 6.91
N LEU A 243 0.89 -9.09 7.34
CA LEU A 243 1.04 -9.55 8.72
C LEU A 243 1.04 -8.37 9.69
N GLY A 244 1.86 -7.34 9.40
CA GLY A 244 1.91 -6.13 10.20
C GLY A 244 0.55 -5.42 10.31
N LEU A 245 -0.17 -5.28 9.19
CA LEU A 245 -1.50 -4.69 9.18
C LEU A 245 -2.48 -5.45 10.08
N VAL A 246 -2.54 -6.78 9.95
CA VAL A 246 -3.47 -7.61 10.73
C VAL A 246 -3.09 -7.62 12.21
N MET A 247 -1.80 -7.62 12.54
CA MET A 247 -1.32 -7.46 13.92
C MET A 247 -1.78 -6.12 14.50
N ALA A 248 -1.61 -5.02 13.77
CA ALA A 248 -2.04 -3.69 14.19
C ALA A 248 -3.56 -3.59 14.39
N ALA A 249 -4.34 -4.09 13.42
CA ALA A 249 -5.80 -4.13 13.50
C ALA A 249 -6.29 -4.99 14.68
N ALA A 250 -5.56 -6.07 15.01
CA ALA A 250 -5.81 -6.88 16.19
C ALA A 250 -5.29 -6.27 17.50
N LYS A 251 -4.80 -5.02 17.47
CA LYS A 251 -4.24 -4.27 18.60
C LYS A 251 -3.06 -4.99 19.27
N LEU A 252 -2.31 -5.75 18.48
CA LEU A 252 -1.05 -6.34 18.94
C LEU A 252 0.06 -5.30 18.85
N PRO A 253 1.00 -5.27 19.82
CA PRO A 253 2.17 -4.42 19.74
C PRO A 253 2.98 -4.71 18.47
N LEU A 254 3.45 -3.65 17.82
CA LEU A 254 4.33 -3.70 16.66
C LEU A 254 5.74 -3.23 17.01
N ASP A 255 6.27 -3.76 18.10
CA ASP A 255 7.68 -3.63 18.45
C ASP A 255 8.48 -4.83 17.90
N GLN A 256 9.80 -4.63 17.78
CA GLN A 256 10.72 -5.62 17.23
C GLN A 256 10.61 -7.00 17.92
N ASN A 257 10.44 -7.04 19.25
CA ASN A 257 10.39 -8.31 19.99
C ASN A 257 9.08 -9.06 19.72
N THR A 258 7.96 -8.36 19.73
CA THR A 258 6.65 -8.95 19.44
C THR A 258 6.56 -9.47 18.01
N ILE A 259 7.10 -8.73 17.04
CA ILE A 259 7.19 -9.16 15.65
C ILE A 259 8.09 -10.39 15.53
N GLN A 260 9.30 -10.35 16.09
CA GLN A 260 10.24 -11.47 16.03
C GLN A 260 9.67 -12.75 16.64
N SER A 261 9.05 -12.65 17.83
CA SER A 261 8.38 -13.79 18.48
C SER A 261 7.25 -14.37 17.60
N SER A 262 6.50 -13.50 16.93
CA SER A 262 5.43 -13.92 16.03
C SER A 262 5.99 -14.63 14.79
N LEU A 263 7.04 -14.10 14.17
CA LEU A 263 7.72 -14.71 13.02
C LEU A 263 8.32 -16.08 13.37
N GLU A 264 8.96 -16.20 14.53
CA GLU A 264 9.50 -17.47 15.01
C GLU A 264 8.41 -18.52 15.22
N ARG A 265 7.27 -18.14 15.82
CA ARG A 265 6.13 -19.03 15.98
C ARG A 265 5.60 -19.48 14.63
N ILE A 266 5.35 -18.55 13.71
CA ILE A 266 4.85 -18.86 12.35
C ILE A 266 5.79 -19.84 11.65
N SER A 267 7.10 -19.60 11.73
CA SER A 267 8.13 -20.47 11.15
C SER A 267 8.11 -21.87 11.76
N LYS A 268 8.01 -22.00 13.09
CA LYS A 268 7.90 -23.30 13.78
C LYS A 268 6.62 -24.06 13.43
N GLU A 269 5.52 -23.34 13.21
CA GLU A 269 4.22 -23.89 12.85
C GLU A 269 4.10 -24.19 11.34
N ASN A 270 5.07 -23.78 10.51
CA ASN A 270 5.02 -23.93 9.06
C ASN A 270 5.32 -25.40 8.66
N PRO A 271 4.34 -26.17 8.15
CA PRO A 271 4.55 -27.56 7.78
C PRO A 271 5.41 -27.73 6.51
N TRP A 272 5.70 -26.64 5.80
CA TRP A 272 6.48 -26.63 4.56
C TRP A 272 7.95 -26.23 4.76
N LEU A 273 8.35 -25.97 6.01
CA LEU A 273 9.71 -25.57 6.34
C LEU A 273 10.72 -26.63 5.86
N GLY A 274 11.73 -26.22 5.08
CA GLY A 274 12.77 -27.11 4.54
C GLY A 274 12.45 -27.75 3.18
N ILE A 275 11.22 -27.62 2.65
CA ILE A 275 10.86 -28.06 1.30
C ILE A 275 11.20 -26.98 0.25
N GLU A 276 11.32 -25.72 0.68
CA GLU A 276 11.47 -24.53 -0.19
C GLU A 276 12.81 -24.46 -0.95
N ASN A 277 13.87 -25.17 -0.51
CA ASN A 277 15.20 -25.11 -1.13
C ASN A 277 15.40 -25.98 -2.39
N LYS A 278 14.33 -26.58 -2.94
CA LYS A 278 14.40 -27.31 -4.22
C LYS A 278 13.61 -26.54 -5.28
N LYS A 279 14.30 -25.58 -5.94
CA LYS A 279 13.90 -24.80 -7.13
C LYS A 279 13.32 -23.40 -6.86
N ASP A 280 14.18 -22.46 -6.48
CA ASP A 280 14.11 -21.08 -6.98
C ASP A 280 14.65 -21.01 -8.43
N ARG A 281 14.15 -21.92 -9.30
CA ARG A 281 14.35 -21.86 -10.76
C ARG A 281 13.08 -21.31 -11.39
N TRP A 282 12.82 -20.03 -11.15
CA TRP A 282 11.87 -19.28 -11.96
C TRP A 282 12.46 -17.89 -12.25
N SER A 283 13.66 -17.92 -12.84
CA SER A 283 14.09 -16.90 -13.80
C SER A 283 13.44 -17.24 -15.15
N ILE A 284 12.30 -16.63 -15.41
CA ILE A 284 11.78 -16.42 -16.77
C ILE A 284 11.61 -14.92 -16.90
#